data_AF-A0A961RNE4-F1
#
_entry.id   AF-A0A961RNE4-F1
#
_cell.length_a   1.000
_cell.length_b   1.000
_cell.length_c   1.000
_cell.angle_alpha   90.00
_cell.angle_beta   90.00
_cell.angle_gamma   90.00
#
_symmetry.space_group_name_H-M   'P 1'
#
loop_
_entity.id
_entity.type
_entity.pdbx_description
1 polymer ?
#
loop_
_entity_poly.entity_id
_entity_poly.type
_entity_poly.pdbx_seq_one_letter_code
_entity_poly.pdbx_strand_id
1 'polypeptide(L)'
;RLPEPERPGTVLGTLSAAVASETGLPEGTPVVAGGGDGQLAGLGCAALTPQTAYLNIGTALVSGIYGTAYLNQLAWRTMGGPTGEGYYYEACVRAGTFTVNWFLETMCAGE
;
A
#
# COMPACT_ATOMS: atom_id res chain seq x y z
N ARG A 1 -4.89 15.71 -18.96
CA ARG A 1 -6.19 15.38 -18.31
C ARG A 1 -5.91 14.27 -17.32
N LEU A 2 -6.35 14.37 -16.06
CA LEU A 2 -6.19 13.29 -15.08
C LEU A 2 -7.30 12.23 -15.27
N PRO A 3 -7.06 10.96 -14.90
CA PRO A 3 -8.10 9.94 -14.87
C PRO A 3 -9.17 10.28 -13.83
N GLU A 4 -10.38 9.77 -14.03
CA GLU A 4 -11.45 9.85 -13.03
C GLU A 4 -11.14 8.87 -11.88
N PRO A 5 -11.14 9.33 -10.62
CA PRO A 5 -10.80 8.47 -9.48
C PRO A 5 -11.98 7.58 -9.11
N GLU A 6 -11.68 6.30 -8.87
CA GLU A 6 -12.66 5.31 -8.40
C GLU A 6 -12.27 4.76 -7.03
N ARG A 7 -13.27 4.33 -6.25
CA ARG A 7 -13.03 3.73 -4.94
C ARG A 7 -12.37 2.35 -5.10
N PRO A 8 -11.38 2.00 -4.26
CA PRO A 8 -10.92 0.62 -4.15
C PRO A 8 -12.10 -0.34 -3.97
N GLY A 9 -12.11 -1.43 -4.71
CA GLY A 9 -13.23 -2.39 -4.73
C GLY A 9 -14.33 -2.12 -5.76
N THR A 10 -14.35 -0.97 -6.44
CA THR A 10 -15.30 -0.72 -7.54
C THR A 10 -14.95 -1.59 -8.76
N VAL A 11 -15.95 -2.26 -9.35
CA VAL A 11 -15.79 -2.93 -10.65
C VAL A 11 -15.70 -1.87 -11.74
N LEU A 12 -14.53 -1.76 -12.37
CA LEU A 12 -14.24 -0.81 -13.45
C LEU A 12 -14.74 -1.29 -14.81
N GLY A 13 -14.97 -2.60 -14.92
CA GLY A 13 -15.40 -3.26 -16.14
C GLY A 13 -15.00 -4.73 -16.13
N THR A 14 -14.88 -5.31 -17.31
CA THR A 14 -14.54 -6.72 -17.48
C THR A 14 -13.47 -6.90 -18.56
N LEU A 15 -12.72 -7.99 -18.48
CA LEU A 15 -11.78 -8.36 -19.54
C LEU A 15 -12.50 -8.60 -20.87
N SER A 16 -12.01 -7.95 -21.92
CA SER A 16 -12.40 -8.26 -23.31
C SER A 16 -11.84 -9.62 -23.75
N ALA A 17 -12.44 -10.22 -24.79
CA ALA A 17 -11.92 -11.44 -25.44
C ALA A 17 -10.41 -11.38 -25.77
N ALA A 18 -9.91 -10.24 -26.26
CA ALA A 18 -8.51 -10.08 -26.64
C ALA A 18 -7.57 -10.23 -25.42
N VAL A 19 -7.83 -9.48 -24.35
CA VAL A 19 -7.04 -9.54 -23.11
C VAL A 19 -7.18 -10.91 -22.41
N ALA A 20 -8.37 -11.52 -22.46
CA ALA A 20 -8.58 -12.87 -21.96
C ALA A 20 -7.67 -13.88 -22.67
N SER A 21 -7.55 -13.80 -24.00
CA SER A 21 -6.67 -14.66 -24.78
C SER A 21 -5.17 -14.47 -24.46
N GLU A 22 -4.74 -13.25 -24.10
CA GLU A 22 -3.34 -12.96 -23.77
C GLU A 22 -2.97 -13.37 -22.35
N THR A 23 -3.89 -13.18 -21.40
CA THR A 23 -3.64 -13.43 -19.97
C THR A 23 -3.98 -14.84 -19.53
N GLY A 24 -4.79 -15.58 -20.30
CA GLY A 24 -5.34 -16.87 -19.93
C GLY A 24 -6.49 -16.80 -18.93
N LEU A 25 -6.95 -15.60 -18.56
CA LEU A 25 -8.12 -15.40 -17.72
C LEU A 25 -9.41 -15.48 -18.56
N PRO A 26 -10.55 -15.91 -17.99
CA PRO A 26 -11.82 -15.93 -18.72
C PRO A 26 -12.25 -14.55 -19.23
N GLU A 27 -12.81 -14.50 -20.44
CA GLU A 27 -13.53 -13.31 -20.90
C GLU A 27 -14.66 -12.96 -19.93
N GLY A 28 -14.89 -11.67 -19.70
CA GLY A 28 -15.88 -11.22 -18.73
C GLY A 28 -15.37 -11.20 -17.28
N THR A 29 -14.13 -11.63 -17.00
CA THR A 29 -13.54 -11.52 -15.65
C THR A 29 -13.57 -10.06 -15.18
N PRO A 30 -14.13 -9.76 -13.99
CA PRO A 30 -14.18 -8.39 -13.46
C PRO A 30 -12.79 -7.80 -13.26
N VAL A 31 -12.62 -6.54 -13.68
CA VAL A 31 -11.45 -5.71 -13.36
C VAL A 31 -11.87 -4.76 -12.25
N VAL A 32 -11.22 -4.85 -11.10
CA VAL A 32 -11.60 -4.11 -9.88
C VAL A 32 -10.55 -3.05 -9.59
N ALA A 33 -11.01 -1.86 -9.20
CA ALA A 33 -10.16 -0.78 -8.73
C ALA A 33 -9.31 -1.25 -7.54
N GLY A 34 -7.99 -1.13 -7.69
CA GLY A 34 -7.03 -1.48 -6.65
C GLY A 34 -6.80 -0.35 -5.65
N GLY A 35 -5.67 -0.44 -4.96
CA GLY A 35 -5.13 0.59 -4.08
C GLY A 35 -3.61 0.64 -4.20
N GLY A 36 -2.98 1.58 -3.49
CA GLY A 36 -1.53 1.62 -3.35
C GLY A 36 -1.00 0.44 -2.52
N ASP A 37 0.25 0.07 -2.79
CA ASP A 37 0.94 -1.07 -2.17
C ASP A 37 0.93 -1.02 -0.63
N GLY A 38 1.29 0.11 -0.01
CA GLY A 38 1.27 0.27 1.45
C GLY A 38 -0.13 0.16 2.06
N GLN A 39 -1.14 0.71 1.37
CA GLN A 39 -2.53 0.61 1.78
C GLN A 39 -3.02 -0.85 1.72
N LEU A 40 -2.67 -1.58 0.65
CA LEU A 40 -3.04 -2.99 0.49
C LEU A 40 -2.25 -3.92 1.42
N ALA A 41 -1.01 -3.58 1.78
CA ALA A 41 -0.26 -4.30 2.81
C ALA A 41 -0.95 -4.19 4.17
N GLY A 42 -1.41 -2.99 4.55
CA GLY A 42 -2.23 -2.78 5.75
C GLY A 42 -3.53 -3.58 5.72
N LEU A 43 -4.22 -3.62 4.58
CA LEU A 43 -5.42 -4.44 4.38
C LEU A 43 -5.12 -5.94 4.59
N GLY A 44 -4.04 -6.44 3.99
CA GLY A 44 -3.65 -7.85 4.07
C GLY A 44 -3.35 -8.33 5.50
N CYS A 45 -2.96 -7.42 6.40
CA CYS A 45 -2.74 -7.70 7.81
C CYS A 45 -3.94 -7.31 8.71
N ALA A 46 -5.09 -6.99 8.13
CA ALA A 46 -6.29 -6.53 8.84
C ALA A 46 -6.07 -5.28 9.73
N ALA A 47 -5.15 -4.39 9.35
CA ALA A 47 -4.87 -3.12 10.05
C ALA A 47 -5.94 -2.06 9.70
N LEU A 48 -7.21 -2.36 9.94
CA LEU A 48 -8.38 -1.57 9.55
C LEU A 48 -9.03 -0.84 10.73
N THR A 49 -8.33 -0.74 11.86
CA THR A 49 -8.79 -0.04 13.05
C THR A 49 -7.68 0.86 13.59
N PRO A 50 -8.01 1.92 14.36
CA PRO A 50 -7.00 2.74 15.03
C PRO A 50 -6.11 1.97 16.03
N GLN A 51 -6.55 0.79 16.48
CA GLN A 51 -5.85 -0.04 17.45
C GLN A 51 -4.82 -0.98 16.81
N THR A 52 -4.80 -1.08 15.48
CA THR A 52 -3.90 -1.99 14.75
C THR A 52 -3.04 -1.18 13.79
N ALA A 53 -1.73 -1.24 13.99
CA ALA A 53 -0.76 -0.72 13.05
C ALA A 53 -0.20 -1.84 12.18
N TYR A 54 0.11 -1.55 10.92
CA TYR A 54 1.05 -2.39 10.16
C TYR A 54 2.46 -1.79 10.25
N LEU A 55 3.46 -2.64 10.07
CA LEU A 55 4.87 -2.26 10.04
C LEU A 55 5.60 -3.07 8.96
N ASN A 56 6.02 -2.38 7.91
CA ASN A 56 6.87 -2.93 6.86
C ASN A 56 8.33 -2.62 7.20
N ILE A 57 9.11 -3.68 7.45
CA ILE A 57 10.54 -3.60 7.77
C ILE A 57 11.35 -3.94 6.52
N GLY A 58 11.58 -2.95 5.66
CA GLY A 58 12.39 -3.09 4.46
C GLY A 58 13.52 -2.08 4.42
N THR A 59 14.01 -1.79 3.20
CA THR A 59 15.04 -0.76 2.95
C THR A 59 14.69 0.56 3.66
N ALA A 60 13.40 0.93 3.63
CA ALA A 60 12.79 1.92 4.51
C ALA A 60 11.86 1.21 5.51
N LEU A 61 11.67 1.82 6.68
CA LEU A 61 10.61 1.43 7.61
C LEU A 61 9.36 2.23 7.31
N VAL A 62 8.24 1.54 7.14
CA VAL A 62 6.96 2.18 6.89
C VAL A 62 5.93 1.62 7.84
N SER A 63 5.20 2.48 8.54
CA SER A 63 4.15 2.08 9.45
C SER A 63 2.96 2.99 9.31
N GLY A 64 1.76 2.43 9.42
CA GLY A 64 0.54 3.21 9.41
C GLY A 64 -0.57 2.60 10.23
N ILE A 65 -1.51 3.47 10.61
CA ILE A 65 -2.76 3.12 11.29
C ILE A 65 -3.94 3.60 10.46
N TYR A 66 -5.06 2.90 10.55
CA TYR A 66 -6.31 3.31 9.91
C TYR A 66 -7.07 4.32 10.76
N GLY A 67 -7.69 5.30 10.11
CA GLY A 67 -8.60 6.26 10.72
C GLY A 67 -9.78 6.57 9.81
N THR A 68 -10.88 7.08 10.38
CA THR A 68 -12.11 7.39 9.64
C THR A 68 -12.21 8.87 9.23
N ALA A 69 -11.37 9.73 9.80
CA ALA A 69 -11.34 11.16 9.51
C ALA A 69 -10.14 11.52 8.62
N TYR A 70 -10.28 12.55 7.80
CA TYR A 70 -9.11 13.12 7.16
C TYR A 70 -8.35 13.94 8.20
N LEU A 71 -7.08 13.59 8.45
CA LEU A 71 -6.17 14.36 9.29
C LEU A 71 -4.97 14.81 8.45
N ASN A 72 -4.36 15.94 8.78
CA ASN A 72 -3.07 16.32 8.23
C ASN A 72 -2.09 16.56 9.38
N GLN A 73 -0.84 16.12 9.21
CA GLN A 73 0.25 16.35 10.15
C GLN A 73 1.59 16.29 9.43
N LEU A 74 2.64 16.83 10.06
CA LEU A 74 4.00 16.73 9.54
C LEU A 74 4.64 15.35 9.76
N ALA A 75 4.13 14.58 10.74
CA ALA A 75 4.72 13.30 11.12
C ALA A 75 4.32 12.13 10.21
N TRP A 76 3.27 12.29 9.39
CA TRP A 76 2.79 11.25 8.49
C TRP A 76 2.14 11.84 7.25
N ARG A 77 2.04 11.03 6.19
CA ARG A 77 1.15 11.31 5.06
C ARG A 77 -0.21 10.68 5.29
N THR A 78 -1.25 11.35 4.82
CA THR A 78 -2.62 10.82 4.86
C THR A 78 -3.01 10.32 3.49
N MET A 79 -3.34 9.04 3.41
CA MET A 79 -3.69 8.35 2.17
C MET A 79 -5.10 7.78 2.30
N GLY A 80 -5.83 7.59 1.18
CA GLY A 80 -7.14 6.95 1.22
C GLY A 80 -7.08 5.52 1.79
N GLY A 81 -8.15 5.04 2.42
CA GLY A 81 -8.18 3.67 2.90
C GLY A 81 -8.35 2.65 1.75
N PRO A 82 -7.80 1.44 1.89
CA PRO A 82 -7.87 0.38 0.86
C PRO A 82 -9.25 -0.27 0.77
N THR A 83 -10.17 0.04 1.69
CA THR A 83 -11.54 -0.49 1.75
C THR A 83 -12.54 0.37 0.98
N GLY A 84 -12.10 1.47 0.36
CA GLY A 84 -12.98 2.48 -0.21
C GLY A 84 -13.55 3.48 0.81
N GLU A 85 -13.16 3.34 2.08
CA GLU A 85 -13.52 4.22 3.19
C GLU A 85 -12.30 4.55 4.05
N GLY A 86 -12.40 5.65 4.81
CA GLY A 86 -11.36 6.07 5.75
C GLY A 86 -10.01 6.39 5.10
N TYR A 87 -8.97 6.37 5.92
CA TYR A 87 -7.64 6.84 5.60
C TYR A 87 -6.57 6.02 6.33
N TYR A 88 -5.39 5.89 5.72
CA TYR A 88 -4.17 5.51 6.42
C TYR A 88 -3.33 6.73 6.75
N TYR A 89 -2.87 6.80 7.99
CA TYR A 89 -1.86 7.75 8.44
C TYR A 89 -0.51 7.03 8.46
N GLU A 90 0.33 7.27 7.48
CA GLU A 90 1.54 6.50 7.25
C GLU A 90 2.80 7.34 7.46
N ALA A 91 3.68 6.85 8.33
CA ALA A 91 5.00 7.39 8.55
C ALA A 91 6.04 6.56 7.81
N CYS A 92 7.10 7.21 7.31
CA CYS A 92 8.19 6.56 6.60
C CYS A 92 9.54 7.05 7.14
N VAL A 93 10.35 6.10 7.62
CA VAL A 93 11.76 6.31 7.92
C VAL A 93 12.57 5.75 6.76
N ARG A 94 13.19 6.63 5.98
CA ARG A 94 13.87 6.29 4.71
C ARG A 94 15.15 5.45 4.87
N ALA A 95 15.53 5.12 6.10
CA ALA A 95 16.77 4.47 6.48
C ALA A 95 16.45 3.31 7.43
N GLY A 96 15.82 2.27 6.89
CA GLY A 96 15.41 1.08 7.64
C GLY A 96 16.51 0.03 7.67
N THR A 97 16.25 -1.15 7.11
CA THR A 97 17.26 -2.21 7.02
C THR A 97 18.47 -1.80 6.18
N PHE A 98 18.34 -0.78 5.33
CA PHE A 98 19.47 -0.17 4.64
C PHE A 98 20.59 0.26 5.60
N THR A 99 20.25 0.91 6.71
CA THR A 99 21.25 1.37 7.69
C THR A 99 21.88 0.21 8.43
N VAL A 100 21.11 -0.86 8.69
CA VAL A 100 21.63 -2.09 9.30
C VAL A 100 22.64 -2.75 8.36
N ASN A 101 22.30 -2.93 7.09
CA ASN A 101 23.20 -3.50 6.10
C ASN A 101 24.47 -2.67 5.95
N TRP A 102 24.33 -1.34 5.77
CA TRP A 102 25.46 -0.43 5.68
C TRP A 102 26.39 -0.55 6.89
N PHE A 103 25.83 -0.61 8.11
CA PHE A 103 26.61 -0.76 9.33
C PHE A 103 27.38 -2.08 9.35
N LEU A 104 26.71 -3.19 9.05
CA LEU A 104 27.35 -4.50 9.01
C LEU A 104 28.48 -4.55 7.97
N GLU A 105 28.25 -4.01 6.78
CA GLU A 105 29.21 -4.03 5.67
C GLU A 105 30.38 -3.05 5.85
N THR A 106 30.16 -1.91 6.52
CA THR A 106 31.19 -0.86 6.64
C THR A 106 31.96 -0.93 7.95
N MET A 107 31.30 -1.35 9.04
CA MET A 107 31.84 -1.29 10.40
C MET A 107 32.12 -2.67 11.00
N CYS A 108 31.41 -3.70 10.54
CA CYS A 108 31.53 -5.06 11.09
C CYS A 108 32.15 -6.07 10.11
N ALA A 109 32.34 -5.69 8.84
CA ALA A 109 33.22 -6.41 7.95
C ALA A 109 34.65 -6.18 8.44
N GLY A 110 35.12 -7.07 9.32
CA GLY A 110 36.55 -7.18 9.61
C GLY A 110 37.32 -7.55 8.34
N GLU A 111 38.63 -7.28 8.34
CA GLU A 111 39.55 -7.91 7.39
C GLU A 111 39.45 -9.44 7.42
#